data_AF-R6AA76-F1
#
_entry.id   AF-R6AA76-F1
#
_cell.length_a   1.000
_cell.length_b   1.000
_cell.length_c   1.000
_cell.angle_alpha   90.00
_cell.angle_beta   90.00
_cell.angle_gamma   90.00
#
_symmetry.space_group_name_H-M   'P 1'
#
loop_
_entity.id
_entity.type
_entity.pdbx_description
1 polymer ?
#
loop_
_entity_poly.entity_id
_entity_poly.type
_entity_poly.pdbx_seq_one_letter_code
_entity_poly.pdbx_strand_id
1 'polypeptide(L)'
;MDPAIITLCVLGVAAFLFITELIPLAVTAMAACTALGILGVLPSKAVYAGLSNSTVVLFGGMFVIGAAMFKTGLAEAIGVAVVKKAGTNEIPLMAAIMVVTIVLPPSFSSAVCSSSALLCLKPALLKPSALP
;
A
#
# COMPACT_ATOMS: atom_id res chain seq x y z
N MET A 1 3.18 17.39 -33.95
CA MET A 1 3.48 17.57 -32.52
C MET A 1 4.49 16.50 -32.15
N ASP A 2 5.61 16.88 -31.54
CA ASP A 2 6.63 15.91 -31.15
C ASP A 2 6.03 14.96 -30.09
N PRO A 3 6.23 13.63 -30.21
CA PRO A 3 5.72 12.67 -29.24
C PRO A 3 6.14 12.98 -27.80
N ALA A 4 7.28 13.65 -27.58
CA ALA A 4 7.73 14.08 -26.27
C ALA A 4 6.84 15.18 -25.64
N ILE A 5 6.30 16.09 -26.45
CA ILE A 5 5.43 17.17 -25.95
C ILE A 5 4.08 16.59 -25.51
N ILE A 6 3.57 15.62 -26.28
CA ILE A 6 2.31 14.95 -25.97
C ILE A 6 2.40 14.21 -24.63
N THR A 7 3.47 13.45 -24.40
CA THR A 7 3.66 12.72 -23.14
C THR A 7 3.79 13.68 -21.96
N LEU A 8 4.49 14.80 -22.13
CA LEU A 8 4.66 15.80 -21.09
C LEU A 8 3.33 16.48 -20.73
N CYS A 9 2.50 16.80 -21.73
CA CYS A 9 1.15 17.32 -21.49
C CYS A 9 0.27 16.30 -20.74
N VAL A 10 0.26 15.03 -21.15
CA VAL A 10 -0.52 13.99 -20.47
C VAL A 10 -0.02 13.76 -19.05
N LEU A 11 1.30 13.78 -18.82
CA LEU A 11 1.90 13.70 -17.50
C LEU A 11 1.47 14.87 -16.61
N GLY A 12 1.48 16.09 -17.14
CA GLY A 12 1.03 17.28 -16.42
C GLY A 12 -0.44 17.20 -15.99
N VAL A 13 -1.32 16.74 -16.89
CA VAL A 13 -2.74 16.51 -16.58
C VAL A 13 -2.90 15.41 -15.53
N ALA A 14 -2.19 14.29 -15.67
CA ALA A 14 -2.23 13.19 -14.72
C ALA A 14 -1.74 13.61 -13.32
N ALA A 15 -0.66 14.39 -13.25
CA ALA A 15 -0.13 14.92 -11.99
C ALA A 15 -1.13 15.87 -11.31
N PHE A 16 -1.79 16.75 -12.08
CA PHE A 16 -2.84 17.61 -11.54
C PHE A 16 -4.04 16.80 -11.01
N LEU A 17 -4.44 15.74 -11.72
CA LEU A 17 -5.51 14.83 -11.29
C LEU A 17 -5.12 14.03 -10.04
N PHE A 18 -3.85 13.67 -9.88
CA PHE A 18 -3.34 13.04 -8.67
C PHE A 18 -3.32 13.99 -7.47
N ILE A 19 -2.98 15.27 -7.66
CA ILE A 19 -2.97 16.25 -6.55
C ILE A 19 -4.40 16.59 -6.12
N THR A 20 -5.32 16.72 -7.08
CA THR A 20 -6.72 17.07 -6.79
C THR A 20 -7.53 15.91 -6.23
N GLU A 21 -7.06 14.66 -6.36
CA GLU A 21 -7.71 13.42 -5.91
C GLU A 21 -9.23 13.37 -6.18
N LEU A 22 -9.70 14.08 -7.22
CA LEU A 22 -11.13 14.18 -7.56
C LEU A 22 -11.73 12.83 -7.96
N ILE A 23 -10.88 11.92 -8.41
CA ILE A 23 -11.21 10.59 -8.90
C ILE A 23 -10.20 9.61 -8.27
N PRO A 24 -10.59 8.36 -7.95
CA PRO A 24 -9.67 7.38 -7.40
C PRO A 24 -8.36 7.27 -8.19
N LEU A 25 -7.23 7.26 -7.49
CA LEU A 25 -5.88 7.21 -8.11
C LEU A 25 -5.73 6.06 -9.12
N ALA A 26 -6.41 4.95 -8.90
CA ALA A 26 -6.43 3.82 -9.84
C ALA A 26 -7.09 4.19 -11.17
N VAL A 27 -8.19 4.94 -11.14
CA VAL A 27 -8.94 5.35 -12.34
C VAL A 27 -8.15 6.42 -13.10
N THR A 28 -7.53 7.36 -12.42
CA THR A 28 -6.70 8.39 -13.07
C THR A 28 -5.46 7.77 -13.75
N ALA A 29 -4.81 6.78 -13.13
CA ALA A 29 -3.72 6.03 -13.76
C ALA A 29 -4.18 5.27 -15.02
N MET A 30 -5.34 4.59 -14.97
CA MET A 30 -5.91 3.90 -16.12
C MET A 30 -6.28 4.87 -17.25
N ALA A 31 -6.83 6.04 -16.91
CA ALA A 31 -7.14 7.11 -17.86
C ALA A 31 -5.87 7.67 -18.54
N ALA A 32 -4.78 7.84 -17.78
CA ALA A 32 -3.51 8.31 -18.34
C ALA A 32 -2.89 7.28 -19.31
N CYS A 33 -2.89 5.99 -18.97
CA CYS A 33 -2.43 4.92 -19.86
C CYS A 33 -3.26 4.86 -21.14
N THR A 34 -4.60 4.85 -21.03
CA THR A 34 -5.49 4.84 -22.20
C THR A 34 -5.30 6.07 -23.08
N ALA A 35 -5.16 7.26 -22.50
CA ALA A 35 -4.88 8.48 -23.24
C ALA A 35 -3.57 8.38 -24.05
N LEU A 36 -2.49 7.88 -23.43
CA LEU A 36 -1.20 7.66 -24.13
C LEU A 36 -1.31 6.66 -25.30
N GLY A 37 -2.15 5.64 -25.15
CA GLY A 37 -2.44 4.66 -26.20
C GLY A 37 -3.26 5.23 -27.35
N ILE A 38 -4.30 6.01 -27.05
CA ILE A 38 -5.18 6.65 -28.06
C ILE A 38 -4.41 7.71 -28.85
N LEU A 39 -3.52 8.46 -28.19
CA LEU A 39 -2.68 9.47 -28.86
C LEU A 39 -1.54 8.85 -29.69
N GLY A 40 -1.41 7.52 -29.72
CA GLY A 40 -0.48 6.81 -30.60
C GLY A 40 1.00 6.95 -30.21
N VAL A 41 1.30 7.43 -28.99
CA VAL A 41 2.67 7.60 -28.51
C VAL A 41 3.30 6.24 -28.18
N LEU A 42 2.51 5.30 -27.67
CA LEU A 42 2.95 3.93 -27.36
C LEU A 42 2.11 2.91 -28.15
N PRO A 43 2.72 1.80 -28.62
CA PRO A 43 1.97 0.70 -29.20
C PRO A 43 1.03 0.09 -28.14
N SER A 44 -0.17 -0.33 -28.55
CA SER A 44 -1.24 -0.83 -27.65
C SER A 44 -0.79 -1.90 -26.66
N LYS A 45 0.19 -2.73 -27.04
CA LYS A 45 0.78 -3.77 -26.19
C LYS A 45 1.69 -3.22 -25.08
N ALA A 46 2.33 -2.08 -25.29
CA ALA A 46 3.21 -1.43 -24.33
C ALA A 46 2.46 -0.54 -23.33
N VAL A 47 1.27 -0.05 -23.69
CA VAL A 47 0.46 0.84 -22.84
C VAL A 47 0.18 0.26 -21.46
N TYR A 48 -0.09 -1.05 -21.38
CA TYR A 48 -0.39 -1.75 -20.12
C TYR A 48 0.74 -2.66 -19.63
N ALA A 49 1.92 -2.61 -20.26
CA ALA A 49 3.04 -3.47 -19.87
C ALA A 49 3.47 -3.23 -18.40
N GLY A 50 3.31 -2.01 -17.90
CA GLY A 50 3.57 -1.67 -16.50
C GLY A 50 2.60 -2.33 -15.50
N LEU A 51 1.34 -2.59 -15.90
CA LEU A 51 0.36 -3.26 -15.05
C LEU A 51 0.58 -4.77 -14.95
N SER A 52 1.21 -5.38 -15.96
CA SER A 52 1.54 -6.81 -15.98
C SER A 52 2.91 -7.11 -15.35
N ASN A 53 3.51 -6.15 -14.64
CA ASN A 53 4.79 -6.35 -13.98
C ASN A 53 4.64 -7.22 -12.73
N SER A 54 5.62 -8.09 -12.45
CA SER A 54 5.65 -8.93 -11.24
C SER A 54 5.43 -8.15 -9.95
N THR A 55 5.83 -6.86 -9.93
CA THR A 55 5.61 -5.96 -8.79
C THR A 55 4.12 -5.75 -8.47
N VAL A 56 3.27 -5.62 -9.49
CA VAL A 56 1.81 -5.43 -9.29
C VAL A 56 1.18 -6.70 -8.73
N VAL A 57 1.58 -7.86 -9.27
CA VAL A 57 1.14 -9.18 -8.79
C VAL A 57 1.59 -9.40 -7.34
N LEU A 58 2.82 -8.97 -7.00
CA LEU A 58 3.36 -9.01 -5.65
C LEU A 58 2.49 -8.21 -4.67
N PHE A 59 2.13 -6.97 -5.01
CA PHE A 59 1.24 -6.16 -4.17
C PHE A 59 -0.15 -6.81 -4.02
N GLY A 60 -0.70 -7.37 -5.09
CA GLY A 60 -1.94 -8.16 -5.03
C GLY A 60 -1.84 -9.32 -4.04
N GLY A 61 -0.75 -10.10 -4.09
CA GLY A 61 -0.48 -11.19 -3.17
C GLY A 61 -0.35 -10.74 -1.71
N MET A 62 0.30 -9.60 -1.45
CA MET A 62 0.42 -9.03 -0.10
C MET A 62 -0.93 -8.68 0.51
N PHE A 63 -1.89 -8.17 -0.28
CA PHE A 63 -3.26 -7.93 0.21
C PHE A 63 -3.96 -9.23 0.61
N VAL A 64 -3.80 -10.31 -0.18
CA VAL A 64 -4.37 -11.63 0.12
C VAL A 64 -3.76 -12.21 1.39
N ILE A 65 -2.43 -12.16 1.55
CA ILE A 65 -1.73 -12.62 2.75
C ILE A 65 -2.17 -11.82 3.97
N GLY A 66 -2.27 -10.49 3.85
CA GLY A 66 -2.77 -9.63 4.92
C GLY A 66 -4.18 -10.03 5.38
N ALA A 67 -5.10 -10.24 4.44
CA ALA A 67 -6.46 -10.70 4.76
C ALA A 67 -6.48 -12.10 5.40
N ALA A 68 -5.61 -13.01 4.94
CA ALA A 68 -5.48 -14.36 5.51
C ALA A 68 -5.00 -14.32 6.97
N MET A 69 -4.07 -13.43 7.31
CA MET A 69 -3.57 -13.26 8.69
C MET A 69 -4.65 -12.77 9.66
N PHE A 70 -5.59 -11.94 9.19
CA PHE A 70 -6.76 -11.55 9.97
C PHE A 70 -7.76 -12.71 10.13
N LYS A 71 -7.99 -13.47 9.06
CA LYS A 71 -8.88 -14.65 9.07
C LYS A 71 -8.39 -15.77 9.98
N THR A 72 -7.07 -15.98 10.09
CA THR A 72 -6.49 -17.03 10.95
C THR A 72 -6.36 -16.60 12.42
N GLY A 73 -6.61 -15.33 12.74
CA GLY A 73 -6.42 -14.80 14.09
C GLY A 73 -4.94 -14.68 14.51
N LEU A 74 -4.00 -14.96 13.59
CA LEU A 74 -2.57 -14.85 13.87
C LEU A 74 -2.18 -13.41 14.25
N ALA A 75 -2.79 -12.42 13.60
CA ALA A 75 -2.60 -11.01 13.94
C ALA A 75 -3.03 -10.70 15.40
N GLU A 76 -4.12 -11.30 15.87
CA GLU A 76 -4.64 -11.11 17.22
C GLU A 76 -3.75 -11.81 18.27
N ALA A 77 -3.33 -13.05 17.99
CA ALA A 77 -2.43 -13.81 18.85
C ALA A 77 -1.07 -13.09 19.06
N ILE A 78 -0.51 -12.52 17.99
CA ILE A 78 0.72 -11.72 18.07
C ILE A 78 0.47 -10.43 18.86
N GLY A 79 -0.65 -9.74 18.63
CA GLY A 79 -1.02 -8.54 19.37
C GLY A 79 -1.10 -8.77 20.89
N VAL A 80 -1.79 -9.83 21.32
CA VAL A 80 -1.91 -10.20 22.75
C VAL A 80 -0.55 -10.58 23.35
N ALA A 81 0.29 -11.29 22.60
CA ALA A 81 1.63 -11.66 23.06
C ALA A 81 2.53 -10.42 23.27
N VAL A 82 2.41 -9.41 22.41
CA VAL A 82 3.15 -8.16 22.51
C VAL A 82 2.66 -7.32 23.69
N VAL A 83 1.35 -7.17 23.85
CA VAL A 83 0.75 -6.42 24.98
C VAL A 83 1.14 -7.04 26.32
N LYS A 84 1.09 -8.37 26.45
CA LYS A 84 1.53 -9.07 27.67
C LYS A 84 2.99 -8.82 28.02
N LYS A 85 3.86 -8.59 27.03
CA LYS A 85 5.30 -8.42 27.22
C LYS A 85 5.71 -6.95 27.42
N ALA A 86 4.94 -5.99 26.90
CA ALA A 86 5.24 -4.56 26.97
C ALA A 86 4.64 -3.84 28.19
N GLY A 87 3.61 -4.40 28.84
CA GLY A 87 2.98 -3.83 30.03
C GLY A 87 2.04 -2.65 29.74
N THR A 88 1.66 -1.88 30.76
CA THR A 88 0.67 -0.78 30.71
C THR A 88 1.21 0.56 30.19
N ASN A 89 2.51 0.67 29.93
CA ASN A 89 3.11 1.92 29.47
C ASN A 89 3.05 2.04 27.94
N GLU A 90 2.56 3.18 27.45
CA GLU A 90 2.29 3.43 26.03
C GLU A 90 3.57 3.43 25.18
N ILE A 91 4.65 4.01 25.71
CA ILE A 91 5.94 4.15 25.02
C ILE A 91 6.61 2.80 24.73
N PRO A 92 6.79 1.88 25.70
CA PRO A 92 7.36 0.56 25.42
C PRO A 92 6.43 -0.33 24.59
N LEU A 93 5.11 -0.15 24.66
CA LEU A 93 4.16 -0.84 23.79
C LEU A 93 4.37 -0.44 22.32
N MET A 94 4.47 0.86 22.05
CA MET A 94 4.74 1.40 20.73
C MET A 94 6.10 0.91 20.18
N ALA A 95 7.14 0.89 21.03
CA ALA A 95 8.45 0.38 20.67
C ALA A 95 8.45 -1.13 20.38
N ALA A 96 7.78 -1.94 21.21
CA ALA A 96 7.69 -3.39 21.02
C ALA A 96 6.99 -3.76 19.72
N ILE A 97 5.92 -3.04 19.38
CA ILE A 97 5.21 -3.17 18.11
C ILE A 97 6.09 -2.81 16.92
N MET A 98 6.87 -1.72 17.01
CA MET A 98 7.78 -1.33 15.95
C MET A 98 8.86 -2.40 15.73
N VAL A 99 9.41 -2.97 16.79
CA VAL A 99 10.39 -4.07 16.71
C VAL A 99 9.77 -5.32 16.08
N VAL A 100 8.56 -5.71 16.47
CA VAL A 100 7.85 -6.85 15.85
C VAL A 100 7.61 -6.60 14.37
N THR A 101 7.24 -5.38 13.99
CA THR A 101 7.04 -5.00 12.57
C THR A 101 8.35 -5.03 11.77
N ILE A 102 9.51 -4.81 12.41
CA ILE A 102 10.83 -4.90 11.76
C ILE A 102 11.31 -6.35 11.63
N VAL A 103 11.04 -7.20 12.62
CA VAL A 103 11.59 -8.56 12.70
C VAL A 103 10.70 -9.60 12.02
N LEU A 104 9.37 -9.44 12.07
CA LEU A 104 8.42 -10.42 11.55
C LEU A 104 8.31 -10.50 10.01
N PRO A 105 8.68 -9.48 9.21
CA PRO A 105 8.84 -9.63 7.76
C PRO A 105 10.32 -9.90 7.40
N PRO A 106 10.83 -11.13 7.53
CA PRO A 106 12.22 -11.45 7.20
C PRO A 106 12.50 -11.48 5.69
N SER A 107 11.56 -11.07 4.81
CA SER A 107 11.72 -11.28 3.35
C SER A 107 11.11 -10.22 2.42
N PHE A 108 10.40 -9.21 2.92
CA PHE A 108 9.75 -8.20 2.07
C PHE A 108 10.37 -6.81 2.30
N SER A 109 11.48 -6.54 1.61
CA SER A 109 12.08 -5.20 1.49
C SER A 109 11.21 -4.29 0.62
N SER A 110 9.99 -3.97 1.06
CA SER A 110 9.12 -3.02 0.37
C SER A 110 8.39 -2.15 1.39
N ALA A 111 8.49 -0.82 1.21
CA ALA A 111 7.90 0.20 2.10
C ALA A 111 6.38 0.06 2.28
N VAL A 112 5.72 -0.68 1.38
CA VAL A 112 4.28 -1.01 1.44
C VAL A 112 3.96 -1.88 2.64
N CYS A 113 4.84 -2.81 3.04
CA CYS A 113 4.60 -3.70 4.18
C CYS A 113 4.52 -2.90 5.50
N SER A 114 5.41 -1.94 5.69
CA SER A 114 5.42 -1.05 6.87
C SER A 114 4.14 -0.21 6.96
N SER A 115 3.63 0.26 5.82
CA SER A 115 2.40 1.08 5.77
C SER A 115 1.14 0.26 6.06
N SER A 116 1.06 -0.98 5.53
CA SER A 116 -0.04 -1.90 5.84
C SER A 116 -0.04 -2.35 7.29
N ALA A 117 1.13 -2.61 7.88
CA ALA A 117 1.25 -2.99 9.30
C ALA A 117 0.71 -1.90 10.22
N LEU A 118 1.02 -0.63 9.95
CA LEU A 118 0.46 0.52 10.66
C LEU A 118 -1.06 0.60 10.54
N LEU A 119 -1.63 0.35 9.37
CA LEU A 119 -3.08 0.38 9.16
C LEU A 119 -3.81 -0.77 9.88
N CYS A 120 -3.23 -1.97 9.84
CA CYS A 120 -3.73 -3.15 10.55
C CYS A 120 -3.73 -2.97 12.08
N LEU A 121 -2.83 -2.14 12.57
CA LEU A 121 -2.60 -1.96 13.99
C LEU A 121 -3.26 -0.70 14.58
N LYS A 122 -3.64 0.29 13.75
CA LYS A 122 -4.48 1.43 14.18
C LYS A 122 -5.70 1.04 15.05
N PRO A 123 -6.48 -0.03 14.78
CA PRO A 123 -7.57 -0.42 15.68
C PRO A 123 -7.09 -0.89 17.07
N ALA A 124 -5.88 -1.44 17.19
CA ALA A 124 -5.29 -1.84 18.47
C ALA A 124 -4.74 -0.64 19.27
N LEU A 125 -4.27 0.41 18.59
CA LEU A 125 -3.75 1.65 19.22
C LEU A 125 -4.84 2.66 19.58
N LEU A 126 -5.99 2.63 18.89
CA LEU A 126 -7.17 3.46 19.21
C LEU A 126 -8.09 2.84 20.27
N LYS A 127 -7.81 1.61 20.70
CA LYS A 127 -8.57 0.91 21.75
C LYS A 127 -7.81 0.65 23.07
N PRO A 128 -6.98 1.56 23.61
CA PRO A 128 -6.48 1.43 24.98
C PRO A 128 -7.49 1.92 26.04
N SER A 129 -8.60 2.58 25.67
CA SER A 129 -9.56 3.19 26.60
C SER A 129 -10.85 2.40 26.84
N ALA A 130 -10.96 1.15 26.38
CA ALA A 130 -12.18 0.33 26.53
C ALA A 130 -11.91 -1.08 27.11
N LEU A 131 -11.00 -1.19 28.07
CA LEU A 131 -10.86 -2.39 28.90
C LEU A 131 -11.23 -2.04 30.35
N PRO A 132 -12.43 -2.40 30.83
CA PRO A 132 -12.64 -2.77 32.23
C PRO A 132 -12.00 -4.14 32.54
#